data_AF-A0AA47EIU4-F1
#
_entry.id   AF-A0AA47EIU4-F1
#
_cell.length_a   1.000
_cell.length_b   1.000
_cell.length_c   1.000
_cell.angle_alpha   90.00
_cell.angle_beta   90.00
_cell.angle_gamma   90.00
#
_symmetry.space_group_name_H-M   'P 1'
#
loop_
_entity.id
_entity.type
_entity.pdbx_description
1 polymer ?
#
loop_
_entity_poly.entity_id
_entity_poly.type
_entity_poly.pdbx_seq_one_letter_code
_entity_poly.pdbx_strand_id
1 'polypeptide(L)'
;MRKLKKEASVCYETGIKILSCIYKKINSTQAIAKEVGITEAGVSKHLKIMYKAGVLRKRRDGNFINYIIERKVIDRIPMDVYQYLDN
;
A
#
# COMPACT_ATOMS: atom_id res chain seq x y z
N MET A 1 8.00 -23.62 7.89
CA MET A 1 8.46 -22.21 7.77
C MET A 1 8.68 -21.68 6.34
N ARG A 2 9.10 -22.47 5.33
CA ARG A 2 9.42 -21.95 3.97
C ARG A 2 8.22 -21.41 3.16
N LYS A 3 7.03 -21.99 3.31
CA LYS A 3 5.82 -21.60 2.55
C LYS A 3 5.31 -20.19 2.93
N LEU A 4 5.23 -19.91 4.24
CA LEU A 4 4.79 -18.63 4.78
C LEU A 4 5.70 -17.45 4.39
N LYS A 5 7.04 -17.64 4.36
CA LYS A 5 7.99 -16.59 3.98
C LYS A 5 7.81 -16.16 2.52
N LYS A 6 7.55 -17.09 1.61
CA LYS A 6 7.34 -16.81 0.18
C LYS A 6 6.06 -16.01 -0.05
N GLU A 7 4.97 -16.42 0.60
CA GLU A 7 3.67 -15.73 0.53
C GLU A 7 3.75 -14.31 1.12
N ALA A 8 4.46 -14.13 2.23
CA ALA A 8 4.70 -12.81 2.82
C ALA A 8 5.51 -11.90 1.88
N SER A 9 6.54 -12.43 1.21
CA SER A 9 7.34 -11.65 0.24
C SER A 9 6.51 -11.21 -0.97
N VAL A 10 5.65 -12.08 -1.50
CA VAL A 10 4.75 -11.74 -2.62
C VAL A 10 3.73 -10.69 -2.19
N CYS A 11 3.20 -10.79 -0.97
CA CYS A 11 2.30 -9.81 -0.36
C CYS A 11 2.96 -8.43 -0.21
N TYR A 12 4.24 -8.40 0.19
CA TYR A 12 5.04 -7.18 0.29
C TYR A 12 5.25 -6.52 -1.08
N GLU A 13 5.70 -7.29 -2.06
CA GLU A 13 5.89 -6.82 -3.45
C GLU A 13 4.59 -6.27 -4.04
N THR A 14 3.49 -6.99 -3.85
CA THR A 14 2.15 -6.58 -4.29
C THR A 14 1.73 -5.25 -3.65
N GLY A 15 2.01 -5.07 -2.36
CA GLY A 15 1.75 -3.83 -1.64
C GLY A 15 2.53 -2.63 -2.21
N ILE A 16 3.81 -2.83 -2.54
CA ILE A 16 4.62 -1.78 -3.16
C ILE A 16 4.09 -1.41 -4.55
N LYS A 17 3.69 -2.40 -5.36
CA LYS A 17 3.09 -2.14 -6.68
C LYS A 17 1.79 -1.33 -6.57
N ILE A 18 0.95 -1.62 -5.59
CA ILE A 18 -0.27 -0.83 -5.31
C ILE A 18 0.10 0.61 -4.92
N LEU A 19 1.08 0.81 -4.04
CA LEU A 19 1.56 2.16 -3.68
C LEU A 19 2.07 2.93 -4.90
N SER A 20 2.82 2.27 -5.79
CA SER A 20 3.26 2.85 -7.06
C SER A 20 2.09 3.28 -7.95
N CYS A 21 1.02 2.48 -8.03
CA CYS A 21 -0.19 2.85 -8.76
C CYS A 21 -0.88 4.10 -8.18
N ILE A 22 -0.97 4.19 -6.85
CA ILE A 22 -1.54 5.36 -6.16
C ILE A 22 -0.68 6.60 -6.41
N TYR A 23 0.65 6.46 -6.35
CA TYR A 23 1.59 7.54 -6.64
C TYR A 23 1.41 8.08 -8.07
N LYS A 24 1.21 7.18 -9.04
CA LYS A 24 0.91 7.49 -10.44
C LYS A 24 -0.53 7.99 -10.68
N LYS A 25 -1.34 8.14 -9.64
CA LYS A 25 -2.75 8.58 -9.70
C LYS A 25 -3.64 7.65 -10.54
N ILE A 26 -3.47 6.34 -10.38
CA ILE A 26 -4.43 5.35 -10.89
C ILE A 26 -5.60 5.30 -9.90
N ASN A 27 -6.78 5.74 -10.35
CA ASN A 27 -7.85 6.18 -9.44
C ASN A 27 -8.89 5.09 -9.11
N SER A 28 -8.96 3.97 -9.84
CA SER A 28 -9.94 2.92 -9.60
C SER A 28 -9.31 1.62 -9.12
N THR A 29 -10.00 0.92 -8.20
CA THR A 29 -9.61 -0.41 -7.72
C THR A 29 -9.48 -1.41 -8.86
N GLN A 30 -10.37 -1.32 -9.85
CA GLN A 30 -10.34 -2.13 -11.06
C GLN A 30 -9.07 -1.89 -11.90
N ALA A 31 -8.68 -0.63 -12.11
CA ALA A 31 -7.47 -0.31 -12.87
C ALA A 31 -6.21 -0.77 -12.13
N ILE A 32 -6.16 -0.58 -10.81
CA ILE A 32 -5.06 -1.08 -9.96
C ILE A 32 -5.02 -2.61 -10.00
N ALA A 33 -6.16 -3.29 -9.92
CA ALA A 33 -6.26 -4.74 -9.96
C ALA A 33 -5.69 -5.30 -11.27
N LYS A 34 -6.04 -4.68 -12.40
CA LYS A 34 -5.50 -5.03 -13.73
C LYS A 34 -4.01 -4.80 -13.83
N GLU A 35 -3.52 -3.65 -13.36
CA GLU A 35 -2.09 -3.28 -13.41
C GLU A 35 -1.23 -4.20 -12.53
N VAL A 36 -1.72 -4.56 -11.34
CA VAL A 36 -0.98 -5.38 -10.37
C VAL A 36 -1.16 -6.88 -10.62
N GLY A 37 -2.21 -7.29 -11.33
CA GLY A 37 -2.51 -8.70 -11.63
C GLY A 37 -3.16 -9.45 -10.47
N ILE A 38 -4.00 -8.77 -9.68
CA ILE A 38 -4.75 -9.35 -8.55
C ILE A 38 -6.24 -8.99 -8.62
N THR A 39 -7.07 -9.56 -7.75
CA THR A 39 -8.49 -9.23 -7.69
C THR A 39 -8.73 -7.85 -7.03
N GLU A 40 -9.85 -7.20 -7.36
CA GLU A 40 -10.26 -5.94 -6.71
C GLU A 40 -10.45 -6.08 -5.19
N ALA A 41 -10.90 -7.25 -4.74
CA ALA A 41 -10.98 -7.58 -3.32
C ALA A 41 -9.57 -7.65 -2.68
N GLY A 42 -8.59 -8.19 -3.39
CA GLY A 42 -7.19 -8.17 -2.99
C GLY A 42 -6.64 -6.75 -2.86
N VAL A 43 -6.87 -5.91 -3.87
CA VAL A 43 -6.51 -4.48 -3.82
C VAL A 43 -7.16 -3.80 -2.61
N SER A 44 -8.46 -3.99 -2.42
CA SER A 44 -9.23 -3.42 -1.31
C SER A 44 -8.69 -3.84 0.06
N LYS A 45 -8.27 -5.10 0.20
CA LYS A 45 -7.63 -5.62 1.42
C LYS A 45 -6.31 -4.90 1.70
N HIS A 46 -5.43 -4.78 0.71
CA HIS A 46 -4.16 -4.07 0.87
C HIS A 46 -4.36 -2.59 1.22
N LEU A 47 -5.26 -1.90 0.50
CA LEU A 47 -5.59 -0.49 0.77
C LEU A 47 -6.09 -0.30 2.20
N LYS A 48 -6.97 -1.19 2.69
CA LYS A 48 -7.47 -1.15 4.07
C LYS A 48 -6.36 -1.35 5.10
N ILE A 49 -5.43 -2.26 4.86
CA ILE A 49 -4.28 -2.50 5.74
C ILE A 49 -3.39 -1.26 5.79
N MET A 50 -3.00 -0.71 4.64
CA MET A 50 -2.14 0.46 4.56
C MET A 50 -2.79 1.71 5.15
N TYR A 51 -4.10 1.88 4.97
CA TYR A 51 -4.86 2.95 5.61
C TYR A 51 -4.85 2.81 7.14
N LYS A 52 -5.09 1.61 7.67
CA LYS A 52 -5.02 1.36 9.12
C LYS A 52 -3.62 1.58 9.68
N ALA A 53 -2.59 1.30 8.89
CA ALA A 53 -1.19 1.54 9.26
C ALA A 53 -0.76 3.02 9.10
N GLY A 54 -1.64 3.91 8.63
CA GLY A 54 -1.34 5.33 8.45
C GLY A 54 -0.51 5.68 7.21
N VAL A 55 -0.07 4.69 6.43
CA VAL A 55 0.67 4.90 5.17
C VAL A 55 -0.20 5.58 4.10
N LEU A 56 -1.50 5.36 4.15
CA LEU A 56 -2.48 6.00 3.29
C LEU A 56 -3.48 6.81 4.11
N ARG A 57 -3.93 7.92 3.54
CA ARG A 57 -5.18 8.61 3.92
C ARG A 57 -6.22 8.46 2.82
N LYS A 58 -7.49 8.67 3.16
CA LYS A 58 -8.59 8.64 2.21
C LYS A 58 -9.24 10.02 2.09
N ARG A 59 -9.58 10.43 0.87
CA ARG A 59 -10.39 11.62 0.59
C ARG A 59 -11.65 11.18 -0.13
N ARG A 60 -12.80 11.64 0.34
CA ARG A 60 -14.06 11.47 -0.40
C ARG A 60 -14.17 12.57 -1.44
N ASP A 61 -14.41 12.16 -2.68
CA ASP A 61 -14.55 13.04 -3.84
C ASP A 61 -15.88 12.68 -4.53
N GLY A 62 -16.95 13.36 -4.09
CA GLY A 62 -18.33 12.97 -4.41
C GLY A 62 -18.65 11.53 -3.98
N ASN A 63 -18.89 10.67 -4.97
CA ASN A 63 -19.22 9.25 -4.78
C ASN A 63 -18.00 8.33 -4.70
N PHE A 64 -16.79 8.85 -4.95
CA PHE A 64 -15.58 8.05 -4.98
C PHE A 64 -14.73 8.26 -3.71
N ILE A 65 -14.00 7.21 -3.33
CA ILE A 65 -13.00 7.26 -2.27
C ILE A 65 -11.63 7.16 -2.92
N ASN A 66 -10.86 8.23 -2.82
CA ASN A 66 -9.50 8.29 -3.33
C ASN A 66 -8.51 8.04 -2.19
N TYR A 67 -7.61 7.08 -2.38
CA TYR A 67 -6.48 6.87 -1.49
C TYR A 67 -5.32 7.78 -1.90
N ILE A 68 -4.64 8.33 -0.91
CA ILE A 68 -3.52 9.25 -1.09
C ILE A 68 -2.41 8.80 -0.14
N ILE A 69 -1.18 8.76 -0.64
CA ILE A 69 0.00 8.43 0.15
C ILE A 69 0.24 9.51 1.20
N GLU A 70 0.40 9.11 2.46
CA GLU A 70 0.87 9.99 3.52
C GLU A 70 2.40 10.07 3.49
N ARG A 71 2.92 11.04 2.75
CA ARG A 71 4.37 11.19 2.53
C ARG A 71 5.15 11.31 3.83
N LYS A 72 4.59 11.99 4.84
CA LYS A 72 5.24 12.16 6.14
C LYS A 72 5.57 10.83 6.82
N VAL A 73 4.76 9.78 6.60
CA VAL A 73 5.02 8.44 7.15
C VAL A 73 6.16 7.78 6.38
N ILE A 74 6.16 7.86 5.04
CA ILE A 74 7.22 7.26 4.21
C ILE A 74 8.57 7.93 4.48
N ASP A 75 8.60 9.26 4.55
CA ASP A 75 9.81 10.05 4.75
C ASP A 75 10.49 9.75 6.10
N ARG A 76 9.73 9.23 7.08
CA ARG A 76 10.25 8.86 8.41
C ARG A 76 10.82 7.45 8.47
N ILE A 77 10.46 6.56 7.55
CA ILE A 77 10.89 5.16 7.58
C ILE A 77 12.42 5.02 7.71
N PRO A 78 13.27 5.74 6.94
CA PRO A 78 14.71 5.61 7.10
C PRO A 78 15.18 5.99 8.51
N MET A 79 14.64 7.06 9.08
CA MET A 79 14.98 7.52 10.42
C MET A 79 14.58 6.48 11.48
N ASP A 80 13.35 5.97 11.40
CA ASP A 80 12.82 4.97 12.33
C ASP A 80 13.64 3.66 12.26
N VAL A 81 14.09 3.28 11.05
CA VAL A 81 14.95 2.12 10.84
C VAL A 81 16.32 2.32 11.48
N TYR A 82 16.99 3.46 11.26
CA TYR A 82 18.28 3.74 11.90
C TYR A 82 18.15 3.77 13.43
N GLN A 83 17.13 4.45 13.95
CA GLN A 83 16.86 4.46 15.40
C GLN A 83 16.66 3.05 15.97
N TYR A 84 15.98 2.15 15.25
CA TYR A 84 15.80 0.78 15.70
C TYR A 84 17.09 -0.04 15.66
N LEU A 85 17.96 0.19 14.67
CA LEU A 85 19.24 -0.52 14.53
C LEU A 85 20.30 -0.02 15.51
N ASP A 86 20.22 1.25 15.91
CA ASP A 86 21.14 1.90 16.85
C ASP A 86 20.77 1.62 18.32
N ASN A 87 19.61 1.01 18.59
CA ASN A 87 19.17 0.52 19.91
C ASN A 87 19.47 -0.98 20.07
#